data_AF-A0A7W0H3B0-F1
#
_entry.id   AF-A0A7W0H3B0-F1
#
_cell.length_a   1.000
_cell.length_b   1.000
_cell.length_c   1.000
_cell.angle_alpha   90.00
_cell.angle_beta   90.00
_cell.angle_gamma   90.00
#
_symmetry.space_group_name_H-M   'P 1'
#
loop_
_entity.id
_entity.type
_entity.pdbx_description
1 polymer ?
#
loop_
_entity_poly.entity_id
_entity_poly.type
_entity_poly.pdbx_seq_one_letter_code
_entity_poly.pdbx_strand_id
1 'polypeptide(L)'
;MSTSSLGSTGCWCACAGSGALARALDEVQPEPRLVPDDPRVADAELWGDEVLQQWARRMVVEAGTRDPDALHARGNEGRLGYLLTPSERRRRHIARGVKLAFRMTAAQWRDDQARVGEMLDRVDRLIAEGVLNGERLNCADFQIATSLALVDYRLDVREQLRRRPAGRLMDRVLPDLP
;
A
#
# COMPACT_ATOMS: atom_id res chain seq x y z
N MET A 1 51.75 -14.43 17.89
CA MET A 1 51.63 -12.96 17.72
C MET A 1 50.85 -12.75 16.43
N SER A 2 49.52 -12.59 16.49
CA SER A 2 48.82 -11.29 16.55
C SER A 2 49.25 -10.40 15.38
N THR A 3 48.40 -9.84 14.50
CA THR A 3 46.96 -9.50 14.42
C THR A 3 46.79 -8.97 12.97
N SER A 4 45.71 -9.17 12.22
CA SER A 4 44.52 -8.30 12.15
C SER A 4 43.75 -8.74 10.89
N SER A 5 42.53 -9.27 10.99
CA SER A 5 41.26 -8.50 10.91
C SER A 5 41.10 -7.73 9.59
N LEU A 6 40.44 -8.35 8.61
CA LEU A 6 39.82 -7.67 7.47
C LEU A 6 38.37 -8.12 7.35
N GLY A 7 37.48 -7.16 7.63
CA GLY A 7 36.24 -6.97 6.89
C GLY A 7 35.17 -8.05 7.07
N SER A 8 34.39 -7.91 8.15
CA SER A 8 32.98 -8.33 8.17
C SER A 8 32.27 -7.75 6.94
N THR A 9 32.08 -8.57 5.92
CA THR A 9 31.13 -8.32 4.84
C THR A 9 29.74 -8.39 5.44
N GLY A 10 29.22 -7.22 5.81
CA GLY A 10 27.82 -7.04 6.16
C GLY A 10 26.96 -7.60 5.03
N CYS A 11 26.31 -8.72 5.29
CA CYS A 11 25.30 -9.29 4.45
C CYS A 11 24.12 -8.32 4.48
N TRP A 12 24.07 -7.40 3.51
CA TRP A 12 22.86 -6.66 3.20
C TRP A 12 21.85 -7.66 2.65
N CYS A 13 21.17 -8.39 3.54
CA CYS A 13 20.02 -9.20 3.19
C CYS A 13 19.02 -8.27 2.51
N ALA A 14 18.79 -8.50 1.22
CA ALA A 14 17.78 -7.79 0.46
C ALA A 14 16.43 -7.97 1.15
N CYS A 15 15.98 -6.96 1.89
CA CYS A 15 14.64 -6.90 2.47
C CYS A 15 13.65 -6.68 1.32
N ALA A 16 13.30 -7.76 0.62
CA ALA A 16 12.32 -7.71 -0.45
C ALA A 16 10.92 -7.90 0.17
N GLY A 17 10.24 -6.78 0.45
CA GLY A 17 8.90 -6.76 1.04
C GLY A 17 8.82 -5.86 2.26
N SER A 18 7.71 -5.15 2.42
CA SER A 18 7.45 -4.24 3.53
C SER A 18 7.52 -4.94 4.90
N GLY A 19 7.06 -6.19 5.00
CA GLY A 19 7.12 -6.94 6.25
C GLY A 19 8.51 -7.40 6.67
N ALA A 20 9.39 -7.73 5.71
CA ALA A 20 10.79 -8.01 5.99
C ALA A 20 11.52 -6.74 6.44
N LEU A 21 11.20 -5.60 5.81
CA LEU A 21 11.72 -4.29 6.19
C LEU A 21 11.31 -3.90 7.61
N ALA A 22 10.04 -4.07 8.00
CA ALA A 22 9.55 -3.72 9.33
C ALA A 22 10.30 -4.48 10.43
N ARG A 23 10.52 -5.79 10.24
CA ARG A 23 11.28 -6.63 11.18
C ARG A 23 12.76 -6.20 11.26
N ALA A 24 13.39 -5.95 10.12
CA ALA A 24 14.76 -5.44 10.09
C ALA A 24 14.89 -4.05 10.74
N LEU A 25 13.87 -3.20 10.61
CA LEU A 25 13.83 -1.89 11.28
C LEU A 25 13.71 -2.05 12.80
N ASP A 26 12.90 -2.98 13.29
CA ASP A 26 12.81 -3.28 14.73
C ASP A 26 14.12 -3.86 15.28
N GLU A 27 14.89 -4.61 14.49
CA GLU A 27 16.23 -5.09 14.89
C GLU A 27 17.23 -3.93 15.06
N VAL A 28 17.20 -2.95 14.14
CA VAL A 28 18.11 -1.80 14.15
C VAL A 28 17.68 -0.73 15.15
N GLN A 29 16.37 -0.48 15.25
CA GLN A 29 15.74 0.49 16.13
C GLN A 29 14.52 -0.15 16.82
N PRO A 30 14.70 -0.72 18.02
CA PRO A 30 13.64 -1.48 18.70
C PRO A 30 12.44 -0.66 19.17
N GLU A 31 12.60 0.66 19.32
CA GLU A 31 11.53 1.56 19.77
C GLU A 31 11.40 2.80 18.87
N PRO A 32 10.18 3.15 18.41
CA PRO A 32 8.92 2.43 18.65
C PRO A 32 8.82 1.14 17.82
N ARG A 33 8.40 0.04 18.45
CA ARG A 33 8.24 -1.26 17.78
C ARG A 33 7.17 -1.21 16.69
N LEU A 34 7.52 -1.59 15.47
CA LEU A 34 6.64 -1.66 14.30
C LEU A 34 5.89 -2.99 14.22
N VAL A 35 6.49 -4.09 14.69
CA VAL A 35 5.93 -5.45 14.65
C VAL A 35 5.56 -5.89 16.07
N PRO A 36 4.35 -5.55 16.57
CA PRO A 36 3.92 -5.93 17.91
C PRO A 36 3.66 -7.45 18.03
N ASP A 37 3.71 -7.97 19.25
CA ASP A 37 3.40 -9.38 19.58
C ASP A 37 1.88 -9.68 19.57
N ASP A 38 1.11 -8.99 18.73
CA ASP A 38 -0.32 -9.23 18.52
C ASP A 38 -0.52 -9.97 17.19
N PRO A 39 -0.98 -11.24 17.19
CA PRO A 39 -1.16 -12.02 15.98
C PRO A 39 -2.16 -11.37 15.01
N ARG A 40 -3.11 -10.56 15.50
CA ARG A 40 -4.08 -9.87 14.64
C ARG A 40 -3.41 -8.84 13.73
N VAL A 41 -2.30 -8.23 14.18
CA VAL A 41 -1.52 -7.29 13.37
C VAL A 41 -0.77 -8.03 12.27
N ALA A 42 -0.18 -9.18 12.57
CA ALA A 42 0.48 -10.02 11.57
C ALA A 42 -0.52 -10.52 10.50
N ASP A 43 -1.71 -10.96 10.92
CA ASP A 43 -2.78 -11.37 10.00
C ASP A 43 -3.28 -10.20 9.12
N ALA A 44 -3.36 -9.00 9.69
CA ALA A 44 -3.73 -7.80 8.96
C ALA A 44 -2.65 -7.36 7.97
N GLU A 45 -1.37 -7.42 8.35
CA GLU A 45 -0.21 -7.18 7.48
C GLU A 45 -0.23 -8.14 6.29
N LEU A 46 -0.37 -9.44 6.55
CA LEU A 46 -0.39 -10.48 5.52
C LEU A 46 -1.57 -10.29 4.55
N TRP A 47 -2.77 -10.05 5.08
CA TRP A 47 -3.94 -9.76 4.24
C TRP A 47 -3.74 -8.48 3.41
N GLY A 48 -3.12 -7.45 3.99
CA GLY A 48 -2.75 -6.23 3.31
C GLY A 48 -1.84 -6.48 2.11
N ASP A 49 -0.86 -7.37 2.25
CA ASP A 49 0.08 -7.74 1.19
C ASP A 49 -0.50 -8.67 0.12
N GLU A 50 -1.14 -9.76 0.53
CA GLU A 50 -1.59 -10.79 -0.40
C GLU A 50 -2.88 -10.40 -1.14
N VAL A 51 -3.79 -9.67 -0.47
CA VAL A 51 -5.14 -9.43 -0.98
C VAL A 51 -5.34 -7.96 -1.33
N LEU A 52 -5.22 -7.07 -0.34
CA LEU A 52 -5.58 -5.66 -0.51
C LEU A 52 -4.67 -4.97 -1.53
N GLN A 53 -3.36 -5.18 -1.44
CA GLN A 53 -2.40 -4.55 -2.35
C GLN A 53 -2.64 -4.97 -3.81
N GLN A 54 -2.88 -6.27 -4.05
CA GLN A 54 -3.15 -6.76 -5.39
C GLN A 54 -4.46 -6.19 -5.94
N TRP A 55 -5.51 -6.15 -5.12
CA TRP A 55 -6.78 -5.53 -5.49
C TRP A 55 -6.60 -4.04 -5.83
N ALA A 56 -5.91 -3.27 -4.98
CA ALA A 56 -5.64 -1.85 -5.19
C ALA A 56 -4.87 -1.58 -6.50
N ARG A 57 -3.84 -2.37 -6.78
CA ARG A 57 -3.06 -2.29 -8.03
C ARG A 57 -3.95 -2.51 -9.25
N ARG A 58 -4.81 -3.54 -9.22
CA ARG A 58 -5.73 -3.82 -10.32
C ARG A 58 -6.73 -2.69 -10.54
N MET A 59 -7.31 -2.14 -9.45
CA MET A 59 -8.24 -1.01 -9.51
C MET A 59 -7.63 0.20 -10.23
N VAL A 60 -6.39 0.59 -9.92
CA VAL A 60 -5.76 1.78 -10.53
C VAL A 60 -5.27 1.53 -11.95
N VAL A 61 -4.64 0.37 -12.20
CA VAL A 61 -4.14 0.01 -13.54
C VAL A 61 -5.28 -0.05 -14.54
N GLU A 62 -6.42 -0.59 -14.10
CA GLU A 62 -7.65 -0.61 -14.87
C GLU A 62 -8.07 0.80 -15.27
N ALA A 63 -8.30 1.68 -14.27
CA ALA A 63 -8.82 3.02 -14.51
C ALA A 63 -7.87 3.79 -15.43
N GLY A 64 -6.58 3.80 -15.11
CA GLY A 64 -5.58 4.51 -15.90
C GLY A 64 -5.39 3.97 -17.33
N THR A 65 -5.72 2.70 -17.58
CA THR A 65 -5.64 2.13 -18.93
C THR A 65 -6.87 2.46 -19.77
N ARG A 66 -8.07 2.43 -19.17
CA ARG A 66 -9.32 2.73 -19.88
C ARG A 66 -9.50 4.22 -20.09
N ASP A 67 -9.35 4.97 -19.02
CA ASP A 67 -9.66 6.39 -18.96
C ASP A 67 -8.78 7.08 -17.90
N PRO A 68 -7.64 7.67 -18.32
CA PRO A 68 -6.78 8.43 -17.40
C PRO A 68 -7.52 9.54 -16.65
N ASP A 69 -8.62 10.08 -17.19
CA ASP A 69 -9.38 11.15 -16.55
C ASP A 69 -10.24 10.64 -15.39
N ALA A 70 -10.42 9.32 -15.27
CA ALA A 70 -11.00 8.67 -14.08
C ALA A 70 -10.04 8.64 -12.88
N LEU A 71 -8.78 9.04 -13.07
CA LEU A 71 -7.80 9.19 -12.00
C LEU A 71 -7.67 10.66 -11.57
N HIS A 72 -7.58 10.90 -10.27
CA HIS A 72 -7.28 12.20 -9.69
C HIS A 72 -5.98 12.78 -10.29
N ALA A 73 -6.06 14.01 -10.81
CA ALA A 73 -4.98 14.66 -11.55
C ALA A 73 -4.39 13.78 -12.67
N ARG A 74 -5.19 12.88 -13.24
CA ARG A 74 -4.77 11.86 -14.22
C ARG A 74 -3.66 10.95 -13.69
N GLY A 75 -3.51 10.83 -12.37
CA GLY A 75 -2.42 10.14 -11.67
C GLY A 75 -1.11 10.92 -11.54
N ASN A 76 -1.09 12.23 -11.82
CA ASN A 76 0.13 13.05 -11.72
C ASN A 76 0.36 13.62 -10.32
N GLU A 77 -0.70 13.77 -9.53
CA GLU A 77 -0.67 14.44 -8.23
C GLU A 77 -1.41 13.60 -7.19
N GLY A 78 -1.06 13.78 -5.92
CA GLY A 78 -1.56 13.00 -4.80
C GLY A 78 -0.42 12.36 -4.00
N ARG A 79 -0.78 11.56 -3.00
CA ARG A 79 0.12 11.03 -1.96
C ARG A 79 1.27 10.20 -2.47
N LEU A 80 1.12 9.59 -3.64
CA LEU A 80 2.16 8.78 -4.28
C LEU A 80 2.76 9.49 -5.50
N GLY A 81 2.39 10.74 -5.77
CA GLY A 81 2.76 11.47 -6.99
C GLY A 81 4.28 11.60 -7.16
N TYR A 82 5.02 11.79 -6.06
CA TYR A 82 6.48 11.85 -6.07
C TYR A 82 7.17 10.52 -6.43
N LEU A 83 6.45 9.40 -6.30
CA LEU A 83 6.92 8.06 -6.71
C LEU A 83 6.57 7.74 -8.17
N LEU A 84 5.64 8.50 -8.76
CA LEU A 84 5.15 8.26 -10.12
C LEU A 84 5.93 9.09 -11.13
N THR A 85 6.17 8.53 -12.31
CA THR A 85 6.87 9.29 -13.37
C THR A 85 6.00 10.46 -13.87
N PRO A 86 6.56 11.68 -13.98
CA PRO A 86 5.78 12.85 -14.42
C PRO A 86 5.32 12.76 -15.88
N SER A 87 5.87 11.82 -16.66
CA SER A 87 5.49 11.62 -18.05
C SER A 87 4.23 10.75 -18.15
N GLU A 88 3.12 11.37 -18.58
CA GLU A 88 1.86 10.68 -18.85
C GLU A 88 2.02 9.52 -19.84
N ARG A 89 2.82 9.71 -20.91
CA ARG A 89 3.10 8.64 -21.88
C ARG A 89 3.76 7.44 -21.21
N ARG A 90 4.77 7.66 -20.37
CA ARG A 90 5.43 6.57 -19.62
C ARG A 90 4.45 5.86 -18.69
N ARG A 91 3.59 6.61 -17.98
CA ARG A 91 2.57 6.01 -17.09
C ARG A 91 1.58 5.13 -17.86
N ARG A 92 1.09 5.57 -19.03
CA ARG A 92 0.23 4.73 -19.89
C ARG A 92 0.95 3.47 -20.36
N HIS A 93 2.23 3.55 -20.71
CA HIS A 93 3.00 2.37 -21.11
C HIS A 93 3.20 1.39 -19.95
N ILE A 94 3.51 1.89 -18.75
CA ILE A 94 3.61 1.08 -17.54
C ILE A 94 2.26 0.41 -17.24
N ALA A 95 1.16 1.17 -17.23
CA ALA A 95 -0.18 0.63 -16.98
C ALA A 95 -0.55 -0.50 -17.96
N ARG A 96 -0.24 -0.34 -19.25
CA ARG A 96 -0.44 -1.40 -20.25
C ARG A 96 0.43 -2.63 -20.01
N GLY A 97 1.70 -2.44 -19.69
CA GLY A 97 2.62 -3.54 -19.34
C GLY A 97 2.15 -4.31 -18.11
N VAL A 98 1.68 -3.58 -17.10
CA VAL A 98 1.12 -4.13 -15.87
C VAL A 98 -0.16 -4.91 -16.16
N LYS A 99 -1.10 -4.36 -16.96
CA LYS A 99 -2.32 -5.07 -17.38
C LYS A 99 -2.01 -6.41 -18.07
N LEU A 100 -0.98 -6.42 -18.94
CA LEU A 100 -0.56 -7.64 -19.63
C LEU A 100 0.06 -8.66 -18.66
N ALA A 101 0.94 -8.21 -17.76
CA ALA A 101 1.57 -9.06 -16.76
C ALA A 101 0.54 -9.73 -15.83
N PHE A 102 -0.49 -8.98 -15.41
CA PHE A 102 -1.54 -9.48 -14.54
C PHE A 102 -2.66 -10.25 -15.26
N ARG A 103 -2.62 -10.37 -16.60
CA ARG A 103 -3.65 -11.04 -17.42
C ARG A 103 -5.09 -10.68 -17.01
N MET A 104 -5.32 -9.42 -16.65
CA MET A 104 -6.60 -8.98 -16.09
C MET A 104 -7.72 -9.15 -17.09
N THR A 105 -8.72 -9.97 -16.73
CA THR A 105 -9.93 -10.18 -17.51
C THR A 105 -11.02 -9.16 -17.14
N ALA A 106 -11.97 -8.94 -18.07
CA ALA A 106 -13.14 -8.08 -17.80
C ALA A 106 -14.08 -8.65 -16.71
N ALA A 107 -14.01 -9.96 -16.43
CA ALA A 107 -14.75 -10.58 -15.33
C ALA A 107 -14.10 -10.22 -13.98
N GLN A 108 -12.77 -10.43 -13.85
CA GLN A 108 -12.02 -10.08 -12.64
C GLN A 108 -12.15 -8.60 -12.27
N TRP A 109 -12.22 -7.72 -13.27
CA TRP A 109 -12.55 -6.31 -13.06
C TRP A 109 -13.88 -6.16 -12.33
N ARG A 110 -14.97 -6.67 -12.91
CA ARG A 110 -16.33 -6.46 -12.37
C ARG A 110 -16.41 -6.97 -10.94
N ASP A 111 -15.74 -8.08 -10.67
CA ASP A 111 -15.60 -8.62 -9.32
C ASP A 111 -14.82 -7.65 -8.41
N ASP A 112 -13.67 -7.14 -8.83
CA ASP A 112 -12.88 -6.17 -8.04
C ASP A 112 -13.68 -4.89 -7.72
N GLN A 113 -14.47 -4.38 -8.68
CA GLN A 113 -15.32 -3.21 -8.45
C GLN A 113 -16.50 -3.51 -7.51
N ALA A 114 -17.12 -4.67 -7.64
CA ALA A 114 -18.19 -5.08 -6.73
C ALA A 114 -17.70 -5.23 -5.28
N ARG A 115 -16.39 -5.51 -5.10
CA ARG A 115 -15.74 -5.72 -3.80
C ARG A 115 -15.23 -4.46 -3.12
N VAL A 116 -15.39 -3.26 -3.71
CA VAL A 116 -14.96 -2.00 -3.09
C VAL A 116 -15.53 -1.85 -1.67
N GLY A 117 -16.83 -2.07 -1.50
CA GLY A 117 -17.48 -2.03 -0.20
C GLY A 117 -16.86 -3.02 0.79
N GLU A 118 -16.77 -4.30 0.40
CA GLU A 118 -16.19 -5.38 1.20
C GLU A 118 -14.75 -5.06 1.69
N MET A 119 -13.91 -4.56 0.80
CA MET A 119 -12.51 -4.23 1.12
C MET A 119 -12.41 -3.09 2.13
N LEU A 120 -13.19 -2.03 1.93
CA LEU A 120 -13.19 -0.88 2.84
C LEU A 120 -13.85 -1.21 4.18
N ASP A 121 -14.92 -2.01 4.18
CA ASP A 121 -15.59 -2.48 5.40
C ASP A 121 -14.63 -3.33 6.26
N ARG A 122 -13.80 -4.18 5.62
CA ARG A 122 -12.78 -4.96 6.33
C ARG A 122 -11.73 -4.07 7.00
N VAL A 123 -11.25 -3.02 6.33
CA VAL A 123 -10.32 -2.06 6.93
C VAL A 123 -10.97 -1.33 8.10
N ASP A 124 -12.19 -0.82 7.90
CA ASP A 124 -12.91 -0.09 8.96
C ASP A 124 -13.15 -0.99 10.18
N ARG A 125 -13.43 -2.27 9.97
CA ARG A 125 -13.55 -3.27 11.04
C ARG A 125 -12.23 -3.49 11.79
N LEU A 126 -11.10 -3.63 11.08
CA LEU A 126 -9.79 -3.75 11.73
C LEU A 126 -9.45 -2.51 12.58
N ILE A 127 -9.86 -1.31 12.13
CA ILE A 127 -9.74 -0.08 12.91
C ILE A 127 -10.66 -0.11 14.14
N ALA A 128 -11.92 -0.51 13.97
CA ALA A 128 -12.89 -0.60 15.08
C ALA A 128 -12.47 -1.63 16.15
N GLU A 129 -11.81 -2.72 15.75
CA GLU A 129 -11.25 -3.76 16.62
C GLU A 129 -9.94 -3.32 17.32
N GLY A 130 -9.41 -2.14 16.99
CA GLY A 130 -8.17 -1.60 17.56
C GLY A 130 -6.90 -2.25 17.03
N VAL A 131 -6.98 -3.00 15.92
CA VAL A 131 -5.81 -3.63 15.26
C VAL A 131 -5.03 -2.58 14.47
N LEU A 132 -5.74 -1.63 13.87
CA LEU A 132 -5.17 -0.54 13.08
C LEU A 132 -5.46 0.81 13.73
N ASN A 133 -4.65 1.80 13.37
CA ASN A 133 -4.79 3.19 13.78
C ASN A 133 -4.80 3.38 15.31
N GLY A 134 -4.03 2.54 16.03
CA GLY A 134 -3.85 2.65 17.47
C GLY A 134 -3.06 3.89 17.90
N GLU A 135 -2.74 4.02 19.19
CA GLU A 135 -1.93 5.14 19.68
C GLU A 135 -0.58 5.22 18.96
N ARG A 136 0.06 4.07 18.74
CA ARG A 136 1.24 3.91 17.89
C ARG A 136 0.88 3.17 16.61
N LEU A 137 1.49 3.56 15.50
CA LEU A 137 1.33 2.89 14.21
C LEU A 137 2.20 1.63 14.18
N ASN A 138 1.67 0.58 13.56
CA ASN A 138 2.33 -0.71 13.38
C ASN A 138 2.53 -1.05 11.88
N CYS A 139 3.18 -2.18 11.58
CA CYS A 139 3.49 -2.62 10.23
C CYS A 139 2.23 -2.74 9.34
N ALA A 140 1.11 -3.22 9.89
CA ALA A 140 -0.14 -3.36 9.15
C ALA A 140 -0.73 -2.01 8.75
N ASP A 141 -0.58 -0.96 9.58
CA ASP A 141 -0.99 0.40 9.23
C ASP A 141 -0.27 0.89 7.97
N PHE A 142 1.06 0.72 7.91
CA PHE A 142 1.86 1.13 6.75
C PHE A 142 1.53 0.32 5.49
N GLN A 143 1.35 -1.00 5.64
CA GLN A 143 1.00 -1.88 4.53
C GLN A 143 -0.37 -1.55 3.93
N ILE A 144 -1.37 -1.31 4.78
CA ILE A 144 -2.74 -1.07 4.36
C ILE A 144 -2.90 0.37 3.85
N ALA A 145 -2.36 1.37 4.55
CA ALA A 145 -2.52 2.77 4.17
C ALA A 145 -1.89 3.09 2.80
N THR A 146 -0.75 2.48 2.46
CA THR A 146 -0.14 2.64 1.13
C THR A 146 -1.01 2.06 0.01
N SER A 147 -1.71 0.95 0.26
CA SER A 147 -2.68 0.38 -0.67
C SER A 147 -3.93 1.25 -0.81
N LEU A 148 -4.42 1.85 0.29
CA LEU A 148 -5.53 2.81 0.26
C LEU A 148 -5.17 4.09 -0.51
N ALA A 149 -3.96 4.61 -0.32
CA ALA A 149 -3.46 5.78 -1.05
C ALA A 149 -3.42 5.53 -2.57
N LEU A 150 -3.18 4.30 -3.00
CA LEU A 150 -3.29 3.93 -4.41
C LEU A 150 -4.75 4.03 -4.88
N VAL A 151 -5.70 3.48 -4.13
CA VAL A 151 -7.13 3.54 -4.47
C VAL A 151 -7.70 4.96 -4.42
N ASP A 152 -7.16 5.85 -3.57
CA ASP A 152 -7.56 7.28 -3.50
C ASP A 152 -7.38 8.02 -4.83
N TYR A 153 -6.54 7.52 -5.74
CA TYR A 153 -6.44 8.05 -7.10
C TYR A 153 -7.72 7.84 -7.92
N ARG A 154 -8.56 6.85 -7.61
CA ARG A 154 -9.78 6.59 -8.38
C ARG A 154 -10.91 7.53 -7.95
N LEU A 155 -11.38 8.38 -8.86
CA LEU A 155 -12.38 9.39 -8.54
C LEU A 155 -13.71 8.82 -8.02
N ASP A 156 -14.11 7.66 -8.54
CA ASP A 156 -15.34 6.94 -8.16
C ASP A 156 -15.29 6.34 -6.74
N VAL A 157 -14.10 6.09 -6.20
CA VAL A 157 -13.92 5.52 -4.85
C VAL A 157 -13.43 6.57 -3.84
N ARG A 158 -12.71 7.59 -4.32
CA ARG A 158 -12.04 8.63 -3.52
C ARG A 158 -12.95 9.27 -2.48
N GLU A 159 -14.13 9.74 -2.89
CA GLU A 159 -15.06 10.41 -1.98
C GLU A 159 -15.58 9.47 -0.89
N GLN A 160 -15.88 8.21 -1.26
CA GLN A 160 -16.30 7.18 -0.32
C GLN A 160 -15.18 6.86 0.68
N LEU A 161 -13.96 6.64 0.20
CA LEU A 161 -12.80 6.32 1.03
C LEU A 161 -12.52 7.42 2.08
N ARG A 162 -12.53 8.69 1.65
CA ARG A 162 -12.21 9.84 2.50
C ARG A 162 -13.20 10.08 3.64
N ARG A 163 -14.45 9.62 3.50
CA ARG A 163 -15.47 9.70 4.55
C ARG A 163 -15.33 8.62 5.62
N ARG A 164 -14.49 7.62 5.41
CA ARG A 164 -14.40 6.41 6.24
C ARG A 164 -13.24 6.50 7.24
N PRO A 165 -13.27 5.70 8.33
CA PRO A 165 -12.11 5.48 9.19
C PRO A 165 -10.84 5.14 8.40
N ALA A 166 -10.94 4.32 7.35
CA ALA A 166 -9.86 4.02 6.42
C ALA A 166 -9.20 5.28 5.81
N GLY A 167 -9.98 6.30 5.45
CA GLY A 167 -9.46 7.58 4.96
C GLY A 167 -8.63 8.32 5.99
N ARG A 168 -9.06 8.31 7.26
CA ARG A 168 -8.31 8.93 8.37
C ARG A 168 -7.01 8.20 8.67
N LEU A 169 -6.99 6.87 8.58
CA LEU A 169 -5.75 6.09 8.67
C LEU A 169 -4.78 6.51 7.56
N MET A 170 -5.26 6.61 6.33
CA MET A 170 -4.46 7.08 5.20
C MET A 170 -3.91 8.50 5.44
N ASP A 171 -4.71 9.43 5.97
CA ASP A 171 -4.27 10.79 6.35
C ASP A 171 -3.16 10.79 7.39
N ARG A 172 -3.24 9.90 8.36
CA ARG A 172 -2.24 9.80 9.42
C ARG A 172 -0.90 9.25 8.92
N VAL A 173 -0.94 8.24 8.04
CA VAL A 173 0.27 7.56 7.55
C VAL A 173 0.92 8.30 6.38
N LEU A 174 0.10 8.83 5.46
CA LEU A 174 0.52 9.47 4.21
C LEU A 174 -0.21 10.80 4.04
N PRO A 175 0.09 11.85 4.84
CA PRO A 175 -0.61 13.12 4.74
C PRO A 175 -0.49 13.72 3.33
N ASP A 176 -1.56 14.38 2.85
CA ASP A 176 -1.47 15.21 1.63
C ASP A 176 -0.53 16.39 1.95
N LEU A 177 0.71 16.32 1.45
CA LEU A 177 1.68 17.39 1.59
C LEU A 177 1.31 18.55 0.63
N PRO A 178 1.36 19.82 1.09
CA PRO A 178 0.99 21.00 0.28
C PRO A 178 1.97 21.30 -0.86
#